data_AF-A0A1C5Y1X3-F1
#
_entry.id   AF-A0A1C5Y1X3-F1
#
_cell.length_a   1.000
_cell.length_b   1.000
_cell.length_c   1.000
_cell.angle_alpha   90.00
_cell.angle_beta   90.00
_cell.angle_gamma   90.00
#
_symmetry.space_group_name_H-M   'P 1'
#
loop_
_entity.id
_entity.type
_entity.pdbx_description
1 polymer ?
#
loop_
_entity_poly.entity_id
_entity_poly.type
_entity_poly.pdbx_seq_one_letter_code
_entity_poly.pdbx_strand_id
1 'polypeptide(L)'
;MFPHLTAPSDIAARLKDLGVRNVVIKMGEEGVYCSPEKGEPFTCGCYHVKTVDTTGAGDAFVGGFIGALDDGESFETSVVRGTATAAFAVQAVGATAGIPDQEELLSFINSTERLEIKRE
;
A
#
# COMPACT_ATOMS: atom_id res chain seq x y z
N MET A 1 -3.43 -19.87 6.61
CA MET A 1 -4.19 -18.63 6.82
C MET A 1 -4.88 -18.73 8.18
N PHE A 2 -5.03 -17.65 8.95
CA PHE A 2 -5.67 -17.68 10.27
C PHE A 2 -7.17 -17.35 10.10
N PRO A 3 -8.05 -18.33 9.84
CA PRO A 3 -9.41 -18.04 9.35
C PRO A 3 -10.33 -17.42 10.41
N HIS A 4 -9.91 -17.46 11.69
CA HIS A 4 -10.65 -16.89 12.81
C HIS A 4 -10.25 -15.44 13.12
N LEU A 5 -9.17 -14.93 12.50
CA LEU A 5 -8.74 -13.54 12.66
C LEU A 5 -9.28 -12.74 11.48
N THR A 6 -10.04 -11.68 11.77
CA THR A 6 -10.65 -10.82 10.75
C THR A 6 -10.15 -9.39 10.84
N ALA A 7 -9.79 -8.90 12.03
CA ALA A 7 -9.20 -7.58 12.19
C ALA A 7 -7.76 -7.56 11.64
N PRO A 8 -7.38 -6.54 10.83
CA PRO A 8 -6.02 -6.39 10.32
C PRO A 8 -4.97 -6.35 11.43
N SER A 9 -5.26 -5.70 12.56
CA SER A 9 -4.40 -5.61 13.73
C SER A 9 -4.12 -6.99 14.35
N ASP A 10 -5.15 -7.83 14.53
CA ASP A 10 -5.00 -9.20 15.04
C ASP A 10 -4.17 -10.08 14.09
N ILE A 11 -4.42 -9.97 12.77
CA ILE A 11 -3.66 -10.69 11.75
C ILE A 11 -2.19 -10.25 11.79
N ALA A 12 -1.94 -8.93 11.89
CA ALA A 12 -0.60 -8.37 11.96
C ALA A 12 0.12 -8.83 13.22
N ALA A 13 -0.51 -8.75 14.39
CA ALA A 13 0.03 -9.24 15.66
C ALA A 13 0.42 -10.72 15.55
N ARG A 14 -0.44 -11.55 14.96
CA ARG A 14 -0.13 -12.97 14.78
C ARG A 14 1.07 -13.22 13.85
N LEU A 15 1.23 -12.41 12.79
CA LEU A 15 2.39 -12.49 11.90
C LEU A 15 3.68 -12.02 12.60
N LYS A 16 3.59 -10.99 13.44
CA LYS A 16 4.70 -10.50 14.27
C LYS A 16 5.14 -11.57 15.28
N ASP A 17 4.21 -12.29 15.91
CA ASP A 17 4.52 -13.42 16.81
C ASP A 17 5.29 -14.55 16.11
N LEU A 18 5.18 -14.66 14.79
CA LEU A 18 5.93 -15.60 13.96
C LEU A 18 7.29 -15.06 13.49
N GLY A 19 7.67 -13.87 13.94
CA GLY A 19 8.97 -13.25 13.64
C GLY A 19 8.98 -12.32 12.42
N VAL A 20 7.83 -12.04 11.80
CA VAL A 20 7.75 -11.04 10.72
C VAL A 20 8.04 -9.66 11.29
N ARG A 21 8.97 -8.92 10.68
CA ARG A 21 9.40 -7.61 11.20
C ARG A 21 8.50 -6.46 10.77
N ASN A 22 8.04 -6.46 9.52
CA ASN A 22 7.14 -5.44 8.99
C ASN A 22 5.93 -6.14 8.38
N VAL A 23 4.72 -5.68 8.71
CA VAL A 23 3.48 -6.21 8.16
C VAL A 23 2.71 -5.08 7.47
N VAL A 24 2.27 -5.34 6.25
CA VAL A 24 1.44 -4.42 5.46
C VAL A 24 0.24 -5.22 4.94
N ILE A 25 -0.97 -4.80 5.27
CA ILE A 25 -2.22 -5.46 4.90
C ILE A 25 -3.04 -4.49 4.05
N LYS A 26 -3.23 -4.83 2.78
CA LYS A 26 -4.07 -4.09 1.85
C LYS A 26 -5.53 -4.44 2.10
N MET A 27 -6.39 -3.43 2.17
CA MET A 27 -7.82 -3.56 2.51
C MET A 27 -8.72 -2.96 1.41
N GLY A 28 -8.21 -2.88 0.18
CA GLY A 28 -8.96 -2.32 -0.95
C GLY A 28 -9.24 -0.83 -0.75
N GLU A 29 -10.52 -0.45 -0.83
CA GLU A 29 -10.97 0.93 -0.65
C GLU A 29 -10.83 1.43 0.80
N GLU A 30 -10.66 0.53 1.77
CA GLU A 30 -10.38 0.89 3.17
C GLU A 30 -8.89 1.28 3.38
N GLY A 31 -8.07 1.20 2.33
CA GLY A 31 -6.66 1.59 2.38
C GLY A 31 -5.75 0.45 2.83
N VAL A 32 -4.80 0.77 3.70
CA VAL A 32 -3.70 -0.13 4.08
C VAL A 32 -3.42 -0.03 5.58
N TYR A 33 -3.45 -1.18 6.27
CA TYR A 33 -2.98 -1.30 7.64
C TYR A 33 -1.49 -1.64 7.68
N CYS A 34 -0.74 -0.95 8.52
CA CYS A 34 0.71 -1.05 8.60
C CYS A 34 1.15 -1.30 10.04
N SER A 35 1.97 -2.33 10.25
CA SER A 35 2.65 -2.63 11.52
C SER A 35 4.17 -2.70 11.27
N PRO A 36 4.88 -1.56 11.36
CA PRO A 36 6.31 -1.48 11.10
C PRO A 36 7.13 -2.16 12.21
N GLU A 37 8.39 -2.50 11.94
CA GLU A 37 9.32 -3.06 12.94
C GLU A 37 9.58 -2.07 14.08
N LYS A 38 9.61 -0.78 13.74
CA LYS A 38 9.83 0.32 14.68
C LYS A 38 8.72 1.36 14.49
N GLY A 39 8.23 1.88 15.61
CA GLY A 39 7.12 2.84 15.63
C GLY A 39 5.76 2.16 15.81
N GLU A 40 4.74 2.99 15.96
CA GLU A 40 3.37 2.54 16.19
C GLU A 40 2.71 2.06 14.90
N PRO A 41 1.78 1.08 14.99
CA PRO A 41 0.89 0.77 13.88
C PRO A 41 0.11 1.98 13.39
N PHE A 42 -0.21 1.98 12.11
CA PHE A 42 -0.99 3.03 11.49
C PHE A 42 -1.80 2.50 10.32
N THR A 43 -2.82 3.26 9.93
CA THR A 43 -3.54 3.08 8.67
C THR A 43 -3.23 4.21 7.72
N CYS A 44 -3.18 3.88 6.44
CA CYS A 44 -3.05 4.82 5.33
C CYS A 44 -4.29 4.66 4.44
N GLY A 45 -4.91 5.78 4.04
CA GLY A 45 -6.03 5.76 3.09
C GLY A 45 -5.64 5.24 1.69
N CYS A 46 -6.58 5.30 0.75
CA CYS A 46 -6.32 5.01 -0.67
C CYS A 46 -6.62 6.21 -1.57
N TYR A 47 -6.03 6.23 -2.76
CA TYR A 47 -6.41 7.20 -3.79
C TYR A 47 -7.70 6.76 -4.47
N HIS A 48 -8.72 7.63 -4.47
CA HIS A 48 -9.97 7.39 -5.17
C HIS A 48 -9.81 7.69 -6.67
N VAL A 49 -9.85 6.64 -7.47
CA VAL A 49 -9.70 6.69 -8.93
C VAL A 49 -10.82 5.90 -9.61
N LYS A 50 -10.97 6.07 -10.92
CA LYS A 50 -11.93 5.28 -11.70
C LYS A 50 -11.36 3.88 -11.98
N THR A 51 -11.76 2.90 -11.19
CA THR A 51 -11.38 1.49 -11.35
C THR A 51 -11.95 0.90 -12.64
N VAL A 52 -11.10 0.22 -13.41
CA VAL A 52 -11.43 -0.52 -14.64
C VAL A 52 -11.20 -2.03 -14.47
N ASP A 53 -10.06 -2.43 -13.92
CA ASP A 53 -9.69 -3.83 -13.66
C ASP A 53 -8.77 -3.89 -12.44
N THR A 54 -9.03 -4.76 -11.47
CA THR A 54 -8.21 -4.87 -10.24
C THR A 54 -7.05 -5.85 -10.37
N THR A 55 -6.92 -6.52 -11.52
CA THR A 55 -5.83 -7.44 -11.82
C THR A 55 -4.48 -6.72 -11.68
N GLY A 56 -3.54 -7.31 -10.94
CA GLY A 56 -2.19 -6.75 -10.77
C GLY A 56 -2.07 -5.61 -9.76
N ALA A 57 -3.18 -5.07 -9.21
CA ALA A 57 -3.12 -4.01 -8.19
C ALA A 57 -2.24 -4.38 -6.98
N GLY A 58 -2.28 -5.67 -6.60
CA GLY A 58 -1.49 -6.19 -5.52
C GLY A 58 0.02 -6.20 -5.80
N ASP A 59 0.40 -6.57 -7.03
CA ASP A 59 1.80 -6.60 -7.48
C ASP A 59 2.33 -5.19 -7.72
N ALA A 60 1.50 -4.32 -8.30
CA ALA A 60 1.77 -2.90 -8.47
C ALA A 60 2.07 -2.20 -7.14
N PHE A 61 1.25 -2.47 -6.11
CA PHE A 61 1.52 -1.97 -4.76
C PHE A 61 2.89 -2.40 -4.25
N VAL A 62 3.21 -3.70 -4.37
CA VAL A 62 4.47 -4.25 -3.88
C VAL A 62 5.65 -3.66 -4.64
N GLY A 63 5.55 -3.52 -5.97
CA GLY A 63 6.57 -2.89 -6.80
C GLY A 63 6.83 -1.44 -6.41
N GLY A 64 5.78 -0.63 -6.27
CA GLY A 64 5.90 0.76 -5.83
C GLY A 64 6.46 0.91 -4.41
N PHE A 65 6.03 0.03 -3.49
CA PHE A 65 6.50 -0.01 -2.11
C PHE A 65 7.98 -0.37 -2.02
N ILE A 66 8.40 -1.45 -2.67
CA ILE A 66 9.81 -1.89 -2.67
C ILE A 66 10.69 -0.87 -3.40
N GLY A 67 10.23 -0.30 -4.51
CA GLY A 67 10.96 0.75 -5.23
C GLY A 67 11.22 1.99 -4.38
N ALA A 68 10.23 2.42 -3.57
CA ALA A 68 10.45 3.50 -2.60
C ALA A 68 11.49 3.14 -1.53
N LEU A 69 11.44 1.92 -0.99
CA LEU A 69 12.43 1.47 -0.01
C LEU A 69 13.86 1.42 -0.61
N ASP A 70 13.99 0.99 -1.87
CA ASP A 70 15.26 0.95 -2.60
C ASP A 70 15.82 2.37 -2.83
N ASP A 71 14.93 3.34 -3.07
CA ASP A 71 15.26 4.77 -3.13
C ASP A 71 15.61 5.39 -1.76
N GLY A 72 15.56 4.61 -0.67
CA GLY A 72 15.88 5.07 0.69
C GLY A 72 14.76 5.87 1.37
N GLU A 73 13.53 5.79 0.85
CA GLU A 73 12.38 6.46 1.42
C GLU A 73 11.95 5.86 2.77
N SER A 74 11.21 6.65 3.55
CA SER A 74 10.62 6.16 4.79
C SER A 74 9.59 5.04 4.54
N PHE A 75 9.31 4.22 5.56
CA PHE A 75 8.28 3.19 5.46
C PHE A 75 6.90 3.78 5.14
N GLU A 76 6.52 4.88 5.78
CA GLU A 76 5.26 5.59 5.52
C GLU A 76 5.22 6.12 4.07
N THR A 77 6.28 6.77 3.60
CA THR A 77 6.39 7.23 2.20
C THR A 77 6.29 6.06 1.21
N SER A 78 6.89 4.92 1.56
CA SER A 78 6.86 3.72 0.73
C SER A 78 5.45 3.14 0.62
N VAL A 79 4.66 3.16 1.71
CA VAL A 79 3.25 2.77 1.67
C VAL A 79 2.47 3.71 0.74
N VAL A 80 2.68 5.02 0.83
CA VAL A 80 2.03 6.00 -0.06
C VAL A 80 2.38 5.72 -1.53
N ARG A 81 3.65 5.46 -1.84
CA ARG A 81 4.08 5.14 -3.22
C ARG A 81 3.47 3.83 -3.72
N GLY A 82 3.43 2.80 -2.89
CA GLY A 82 2.73 1.54 -3.21
C GLY A 82 1.24 1.77 -3.50
N THR A 83 0.55 2.53 -2.65
CA THR A 83 -0.86 2.88 -2.82
C THR A 83 -1.11 3.66 -4.11
N ALA A 84 -0.25 4.63 -4.45
CA ALA A 84 -0.33 5.36 -5.71
C ALA A 84 -0.14 4.45 -6.92
N THR A 85 0.86 3.56 -6.88
CA THR A 85 1.15 2.63 -7.98
C THR A 85 -0.01 1.66 -8.22
N ALA A 86 -0.65 1.19 -7.14
CA ALA A 86 -1.86 0.38 -7.24
C ALA A 86 -3.04 1.16 -7.83
N ALA A 87 -3.22 2.43 -7.44
CA ALA A 87 -4.27 3.28 -7.99
C ALA A 87 -4.10 3.50 -9.51
N PHE A 88 -2.87 3.60 -10.00
CA PHE A 88 -2.61 3.63 -11.43
C PHE A 88 -2.94 2.29 -12.12
N ALA A 89 -2.45 1.18 -11.55
CA ALA A 89 -2.66 -0.14 -12.12
C ALA A 89 -4.15 -0.44 -12.36
N VAL A 90 -5.02 -0.05 -11.42
CA VAL A 90 -6.46 -0.36 -11.52
C VAL A 90 -7.22 0.43 -12.58
N GLN A 91 -6.61 1.45 -13.19
CA GLN A 91 -7.26 2.32 -14.18
C GLN A 91 -7.16 1.78 -15.63
N ALA A 92 -6.47 0.66 -15.85
CA ALA A 92 -6.30 0.03 -17.15
C ALA A 92 -6.62 -1.47 -17.10
N VAL A 93 -6.92 -2.07 -18.25
CA VAL A 93 -7.19 -3.53 -18.34
C VAL A 93 -5.88 -4.32 -18.25
N GLY A 94 -5.87 -5.36 -17.43
CA GLY A 94 -4.73 -6.26 -17.24
C GLY A 94 -3.73 -5.81 -16.17
N ALA A 95 -2.76 -6.68 -15.87
CA ALA A 95 -1.92 -6.54 -14.68
C ALA A 95 -0.90 -5.38 -14.71
N THR A 96 -0.44 -4.97 -15.89
CA THR A 96 0.70 -4.05 -16.04
C THR A 96 0.43 -2.85 -16.93
N ALA A 97 -0.71 -2.80 -17.61
CA ALA A 97 -0.99 -1.79 -18.64
C ALA A 97 -1.11 -0.37 -18.06
N GLY A 98 -1.50 -0.27 -16.79
CA GLY A 98 -1.67 1.01 -16.09
C GLY A 98 -0.46 1.45 -15.28
N ILE A 99 0.67 0.73 -15.30
CA ILE A 99 1.83 1.09 -14.47
C ILE A 99 2.48 2.38 -15.01
N PRO A 100 2.59 3.44 -14.20
CA PRO A 100 3.15 4.71 -14.62
C PRO A 100 4.68 4.65 -14.64
N ASP A 101 5.31 5.63 -15.27
CA ASP A 101 6.72 5.89 -15.01
C ASP A 101 6.92 6.64 -13.67
N GLN A 102 8.18 6.82 -13.28
CA GLN A 102 8.52 7.43 -11.99
C GLN A 102 8.12 8.92 -11.93
N GLU A 103 8.22 9.66 -13.04
CA GLU A 103 7.88 11.08 -13.06
C GLU A 103 6.37 11.28 -12.91
N GLU A 104 5.58 10.51 -13.66
CA GLU A 104 4.12 10.52 -13.59
C GLU A 104 3.64 10.12 -12.19
N LEU A 105 4.23 9.07 -11.61
CA LEU A 105 3.88 8.61 -10.26
C LEU A 105 4.14 9.67 -9.19
N LEU A 106 5.32 10.31 -9.21
CA LEU A 106 5.67 11.34 -8.24
C LEU A 106 4.85 12.61 -8.43
N SER A 107 4.57 12.99 -9.68
CA SER A 107 3.67 14.10 -9.99
C SER A 107 2.27 13.86 -9.43
N PHE A 108 1.73 12.65 -9.61
CA PHE A 108 0.43 12.26 -9.06
C PHE A 108 0.40 12.35 -7.53
N ILE A 109 1.41 11.80 -6.84
CA ILE A 109 1.51 11.87 -5.38
C ILE A 109 1.56 13.32 -4.88
N ASN A 110 2.29 14.21 -5.57
CA ASN A 110 2.48 15.59 -5.16
C ASN A 110 1.28 16.51 -5.48
N SER A 111 0.48 16.17 -6.49
CA SER A 111 -0.66 16.98 -6.96
C SER A 111 -2.01 16.50 -6.43
N THR A 112 -2.07 15.31 -5.83
CA THR A 112 -3.29 14.73 -5.27
C THR A 112 -3.40 15.03 -3.77
N GLU A 113 -4.62 14.96 -3.22
CA GLU A 113 -4.84 15.05 -1.78
C GLU A 113 -3.96 14.03 -1.04
N ARG A 114 -3.31 14.48 0.05
CA ARG A 114 -2.45 13.60 0.84
C ARG A 114 -3.31 12.53 1.49
N LEU A 115 -2.86 11.28 1.38
CA LEU A 115 -3.50 10.17 2.06
C LEU A 115 -3.52 10.41 3.57
N GLU A 116 -4.68 10.20 4.17
CA GLU A 116 -4.84 10.29 5.62
C GLU A 116 -4.03 9.17 6.28
N ILE A 117 -3.17 9.55 7.24
CA ILE A 117 -2.41 8.62 8.08
C ILE A 117 -2.98 8.70 9.50
N LYS A 118 -3.56 7.60 9.99
CA LYS A 118 -4.08 7.49 11.36
C LYS A 118 -3.20 6.55 12.15
N ARG A 119 -2.68 7.02 13.28
CA ARG A 119 -1.97 6.18 14.25
C ARG A 119 -2.99 5.60 15.23
N GLU A 120 -2.85 4.32 15.56
CA GLU A 120 -3.61 3.68 16.64
C GLU A 120 -3.05 4.07 18.02
#